data_AF-A0A3B9NS96-F1
#
_entry.id   AF-A0A3B9NS96-F1
#
_cell.length_a   1.000
_cell.length_b   1.000
_cell.length_c   1.000
_cell.angle_alpha   90.00
_cell.angle_beta   90.00
_cell.angle_gamma   90.00
#
_symmetry.space_group_name_H-M   'P 1'
#
loop_
_entity.id
_entity.type
_entity.pdbx_description
1 polymer ?
#
loop_
_entity_poly.entity_id
_entity_poly.type
_entity_poly.pdbx_seq_one_letter_code
_entity_poly.pdbx_strand_id
1 'polypeptide(L)'
;MKDQGLLLLHTIGAGREGFATDRWIEKYIFPNGVLPPADALAKNAGEFFTIEDWHNFGADYDPTLMAWYKNFSRSWIDLRTSYSDRFKRMFDYYLLVSAGSFRSRENHLWQLVLSAGGIAGGYRPSRWSASAE
;
A
#
# COMPACT_ATOMS: atom_id res chain seq x y z
N MET A 1 7.83 -21.74 -6.20
CA MET A 1 7.38 -21.09 -7.45
C MET A 1 7.87 -21.94 -8.61
N LYS A 2 7.23 -21.90 -9.79
CA LYS A 2 7.83 -22.55 -10.97
C LYS A 2 9.09 -21.79 -11.37
N ASP A 3 10.03 -22.46 -12.04
CA ASP A 3 11.19 -21.79 -12.64
C ASP A 3 10.71 -20.67 -13.58
N GLN A 4 11.37 -19.51 -13.49
CA GLN A 4 10.99 -18.29 -14.22
C GLN A 4 9.58 -17.77 -13.90
N GLY A 5 8.95 -18.25 -12.83
CA GLY A 5 7.69 -17.74 -12.34
C GLY A 5 7.81 -16.30 -11.86
N LEU A 6 6.75 -15.53 -12.08
CA LEU A 6 6.62 -14.14 -11.60
C LEU A 6 5.67 -14.06 -10.41
N LEU A 7 6.02 -13.18 -9.47
CA LEU A 7 5.20 -12.77 -8.33
C LEU A 7 5.09 -11.24 -8.34
N LEU A 8 3.88 -10.73 -8.11
CA LEU A 8 3.64 -9.32 -7.88
C LEU A 8 3.28 -9.11 -6.40
N LEU A 9 4.19 -8.49 -5.65
CA LEU A 9 3.95 -8.08 -4.26
C LEU A 9 3.41 -6.65 -4.25
N HIS A 10 2.14 -6.48 -3.88
CA HIS A 10 1.52 -5.17 -3.68
C HIS A 10 1.38 -4.89 -2.18
N THR A 11 1.99 -3.82 -1.69
CA THR A 11 2.00 -3.50 -0.26
C THR A 11 2.07 -2.00 0.01
N ILE A 12 1.49 -1.59 1.13
CA ILE A 12 1.83 -0.29 1.75
C ILE A 12 3.23 -0.42 2.37
N GLY A 13 4.02 0.64 2.30
CA GLY A 13 5.37 0.71 2.85
C GLY A 13 5.56 1.94 3.75
N ALA A 14 6.49 1.84 4.70
CA ALA A 14 6.90 2.97 5.53
C ALA A 14 7.98 3.81 4.80
N GLY A 15 7.87 5.15 4.89
CA GLY A 15 8.88 6.08 4.37
C GLY A 15 10.06 6.34 5.30
N ARG A 16 10.07 5.72 6.48
CA ARG A 16 11.15 5.78 7.47
C ARG A 16 11.70 4.38 7.74
N GLU A 17 12.92 4.33 8.26
CA GLU A 17 13.54 3.08 8.71
C GLU A 17 12.78 2.46 9.88
N GLY A 18 12.80 1.13 9.94
CA GLY A 18 12.21 0.35 11.02
C GLY A 18 10.73 0.00 10.82
N PHE A 19 10.34 -1.14 11.38
CA PHE A 19 8.96 -1.58 11.46
C PHE A 19 8.24 -0.76 12.54
N ALA A 20 7.45 0.22 12.13
CA ALA A 20 6.70 1.06 13.05
C ALA A 20 5.23 1.15 12.64
N THR A 21 4.35 1.04 13.64
CA THR A 21 2.91 1.18 13.47
C THR A 21 2.43 2.35 14.30
N ASP A 22 1.51 3.15 13.75
CA ASP A 22 0.81 4.16 14.52
C ASP A 22 -0.07 3.48 15.59
N ARG A 23 0.11 3.88 16.86
CA ARG A 23 -0.56 3.23 18.00
C ARG A 23 -2.08 3.36 17.95
N TRP A 24 -2.61 4.43 17.35
CA TRP A 24 -4.05 4.60 17.20
C TRP A 24 -4.59 3.66 16.12
N ILE A 25 -3.91 3.57 14.96
CA ILE A 25 -4.25 2.63 13.88
C ILE A 25 -4.21 1.18 14.36
N GLU A 26 -3.17 0.79 15.11
CA GLU A 26 -3.04 -0.56 15.67
C GLU A 26 -4.21 -0.91 16.59
N LYS A 27 -4.59 0.02 17.47
CA LYS A 27 -5.64 -0.19 18.45
C LYS A 27 -7.04 -0.25 17.85
N TYR A 28 -7.32 0.58 16.85
CA TYR A 28 -8.70 0.84 16.39
C TYR A 28 -9.02 0.29 15.01
N ILE A 29 -8.03 0.09 14.12
CA ILE A 29 -8.27 -0.25 12.71
C ILE A 29 -7.58 -1.56 12.30
N PHE A 30 -6.26 -1.65 12.47
CA PHE A 30 -5.46 -2.81 12.04
C PHE A 30 -4.60 -3.35 13.18
N PRO A 31 -5.17 -4.16 14.09
CA PRO A 31 -4.38 -4.91 15.06
C PRO A 31 -3.34 -5.78 14.35
N ASN A 32 -2.09 -5.72 14.79
CA ASN A 32 -0.92 -6.38 14.18
C ASN A 32 -0.52 -5.87 12.78
N GLY A 33 -1.12 -4.77 12.30
CA GLY A 33 -0.69 -4.14 11.07
C GLY A 33 0.71 -3.56 11.24
N VAL A 34 1.65 -3.90 10.36
CA VAL A 34 3.01 -3.37 10.35
C VAL A 34 3.39 -3.00 8.94
N LEU A 35 3.91 -1.79 8.75
CA LEU A 35 4.38 -1.33 7.44
C LEU A 35 5.86 -1.69 7.28
N PRO A 36 6.24 -2.44 6.23
CA PRO A 36 7.62 -2.77 5.99
C PRO A 36 8.38 -1.54 5.44
N PRO A 37 9.63 -1.29 5.91
CA PRO A 37 10.51 -0.33 5.26
C PRO A 37 11.15 -0.93 4.00
N ALA A 38 11.64 -0.07 3.11
CA ALA A 38 12.15 -0.49 1.79
C ALA A 38 13.39 -1.39 1.89
N ASP A 39 14.31 -1.09 2.82
CA ASP A 39 15.52 -1.87 3.07
C ASP A 39 15.19 -3.31 3.52
N ALA A 40 14.20 -3.47 4.40
CA ALA A 40 13.76 -4.79 4.84
C ALA A 40 13.15 -5.59 3.69
N LEU A 41 12.33 -4.98 2.83
CA LEU A 41 11.80 -5.66 1.65
C LEU A 41 12.91 -6.07 0.69
N ALA A 42 13.82 -5.15 0.37
CA ALA A 42 14.93 -5.41 -0.54
C ALA A 42 15.80 -6.56 -0.04
N LYS A 43 16.18 -6.52 1.25
CA LYS A 43 17.00 -7.54 1.89
C LYS A 43 16.32 -8.90 1.89
N ASN A 44 15.12 -9.00 2.47
CA ASN A 44 14.47 -10.29 2.68
C ASN A 44 13.92 -10.89 1.38
N ALA A 45 13.43 -10.08 0.43
CA ALA A 45 13.00 -10.60 -0.86
C ALA A 45 14.20 -11.04 -1.71
N GLY A 46 15.32 -10.30 -1.64
CA GLY A 46 16.55 -10.60 -2.37
C GLY A 46 17.22 -11.94 -2.00
N GLU A 47 16.90 -12.50 -0.83
CA GLU A 47 17.37 -13.84 -0.42
C GLU A 47 16.73 -14.98 -1.24
N PHE A 48 15.54 -14.75 -1.81
CA PHE A 48 14.76 -15.79 -2.48
C PHE A 48 14.44 -15.45 -3.95
N PHE A 49 14.41 -14.16 -4.29
CA PHE A 49 13.94 -13.67 -5.58
C PHE A 49 14.86 -12.61 -6.14
N THR A 50 14.88 -12.50 -7.47
CA THR A 50 15.36 -11.29 -8.13
C THR A 50 14.24 -10.25 -8.11
N ILE A 51 14.55 -9.04 -7.64
CA ILE A 51 13.64 -7.89 -7.75
C ILE A 51 13.77 -7.33 -9.16
N GLU A 52 12.81 -7.68 -10.00
CA GLU A 52 12.78 -7.32 -11.43
C GLU A 52 12.27 -5.89 -11.63
N ASP A 53 11.41 -5.43 -10.73
CA ASP A 53 10.82 -4.10 -10.82
C ASP A 53 10.30 -3.62 -9.46
N TRP A 54 10.34 -2.32 -9.22
CA TRP A 54 9.74 -1.69 -8.06
C TRP A 54 9.05 -0.38 -8.45
N HIS A 55 7.73 -0.39 -8.40
CA HIS A 55 6.89 0.77 -8.72
C HIS A 55 6.32 1.38 -7.44
N ASN A 56 6.48 2.70 -7.26
CA ASN A 56 5.85 3.45 -6.17
C ASN A 56 4.83 4.46 -6.71
N PHE A 57 3.56 4.23 -6.39
CA PHE A 57 2.44 5.09 -6.76
C PHE A 57 1.63 5.48 -5.52
N GLY A 58 2.30 5.66 -4.37
CA GLY A 58 1.65 6.09 -3.12
C GLY A 58 0.90 7.42 -3.22
N ALA A 59 1.22 8.27 -4.21
CA ALA A 59 0.49 9.52 -4.45
C ALA A 59 -0.97 9.27 -4.82
N ASP A 60 -1.28 8.14 -5.46
CA ASP A 60 -2.63 7.78 -5.90
C ASP A 60 -3.50 7.25 -4.74
N TYR A 61 -2.88 6.96 -3.59
CA TYR A 61 -3.62 6.46 -2.44
C TYR A 61 -4.30 7.57 -1.64
N ASP A 62 -3.78 8.80 -1.67
CA ASP A 62 -4.49 9.97 -1.16
C ASP A 62 -5.87 10.17 -1.85
N PRO A 63 -5.96 10.34 -3.17
CA PRO A 63 -7.26 10.50 -3.84
C PRO A 63 -8.16 9.28 -3.65
N THR A 64 -7.59 8.07 -3.52
CA THR A 64 -8.34 6.86 -3.18
C THR A 64 -9.01 6.97 -1.79
N LEU A 65 -8.24 7.32 -0.76
CA LEU A 65 -8.75 7.48 0.61
C LEU A 65 -9.74 8.64 0.72
N MET A 66 -9.51 9.74 -0.02
CA MET A 66 -10.45 10.85 -0.10
C MET A 66 -11.75 10.48 -0.82
N ALA A 67 -11.69 9.61 -1.83
CA ALA A 67 -12.88 9.08 -2.48
C ALA A 67 -13.67 8.19 -1.51
N TRP A 68 -13.00 7.32 -0.74
CA TRP A 68 -13.64 6.52 0.30
C TRP A 68 -14.30 7.37 1.37
N TYR A 69 -13.62 8.42 1.84
CA TYR A 69 -14.18 9.36 2.83
C TYR A 69 -15.44 10.06 2.32
N LYS A 70 -15.43 10.54 1.08
CA LYS A 70 -16.60 11.17 0.44
C LYS A 70 -17.76 10.18 0.32
N ASN A 71 -17.48 8.94 -0.09
CA ASN A 71 -18.49 7.91 -0.23
C ASN A 71 -19.08 7.52 1.13
N PHE A 72 -18.25 7.27 2.13
CA PHE A 72 -18.67 6.97 3.49
C PHE A 72 -19.54 8.09 4.08
N SER A 73 -19.12 9.35 3.92
CA SER A 73 -19.87 10.51 4.42
C SER A 73 -21.23 10.66 3.75
N ARG A 74 -21.33 10.40 2.44
CA ARG A 74 -22.60 10.43 1.70
C ARG A 74 -23.55 9.32 2.15
N SER A 75 -23.02 8.12 2.42
CA SER A 75 -23.81 6.96 2.87
C SER A 75 -24.11 6.95 4.37
N TRP A 76 -23.66 7.96 5.14
CA TRP A 76 -23.79 7.94 6.60
C TRP A 76 -25.25 7.90 7.08
N ILE A 77 -26.18 8.51 6.33
CA ILE A 77 -27.61 8.52 6.69
C ILE A 77 -28.17 7.09 6.82
N ASP A 78 -27.75 6.19 5.93
CA ASP A 78 -28.19 4.80 5.94
C ASP A 78 -27.42 3.99 6.99
N LEU A 79 -26.11 4.24 7.11
CA LEU A 79 -25.20 3.53 8.01
C LEU A 79 -25.41 3.86 9.50
N ARG A 80 -25.90 5.06 9.84
CA ARG A 80 -26.05 5.50 11.25
C ARG A 80 -27.00 4.64 12.08
N THR A 81 -27.81 3.80 11.44
CA THR A 81 -28.69 2.84 12.13
C THR A 81 -27.92 1.63 12.66
N SER A 82 -26.80 1.29 12.03
CA SER A 82 -25.94 0.15 12.38
C SER A 82 -24.68 0.54 13.13
N TYR A 83 -24.31 1.81 13.09
CA TYR A 83 -23.06 2.32 13.67
C TYR A 83 -23.29 3.56 14.52
N SER A 84 -22.52 3.68 15.61
CA SER A 84 -22.56 4.85 16.49
C SER A 84 -21.84 6.07 15.88
N ASP A 85 -22.17 7.26 16.36
CA ASP A 85 -21.43 8.48 16.01
C ASP A 85 -19.95 8.39 16.41
N ARG A 86 -19.64 7.62 17.47
CA ARG A 86 -18.26 7.32 17.86
C ARG A 86 -17.54 6.55 16.76
N PHE A 87 -18.18 5.54 16.18
CA PHE A 87 -17.63 4.81 15.03
C PHE A 87 -17.41 5.74 13.84
N LYS A 88 -18.38 6.60 13.52
CA LYS A 88 -18.23 7.56 12.44
C LYS A 88 -16.98 8.41 12.60
N ARG A 89 -16.80 9.02 13.78
CA ARG A 89 -15.66 9.89 14.07
C ARG A 89 -14.33 9.13 13.99
N MET A 90 -14.32 7.88 14.47
CA MET A 90 -13.16 6.99 14.36
C MET A 90 -12.83 6.71 12.88
N PHE A 91 -13.83 6.34 12.08
CA PHE A 91 -13.61 5.98 10.68
C PHE A 91 -13.26 7.19 9.81
N ASP A 92 -13.88 8.35 10.07
CA ASP A 92 -13.48 9.62 9.46
C ASP A 92 -12.01 9.95 9.78
N TYR A 93 -11.61 9.85 11.05
CA TYR A 93 -10.23 10.09 11.47
C TYR A 93 -9.25 9.14 10.78
N TYR A 94 -9.57 7.84 10.73
CA TYR A 94 -8.78 6.84 10.02
C TYR A 94 -8.55 7.21 8.55
N LEU A 95 -9.61 7.51 7.80
CA LEU A 95 -9.50 7.81 6.37
C LEU A 95 -8.71 9.10 6.13
N LEU A 96 -8.97 10.14 6.91
CA LEU A 96 -8.33 11.45 6.74
C LEU A 96 -6.87 11.44 7.17
N VAL A 97 -6.51 10.80 8.29
CA VAL A 97 -5.11 10.71 8.73
C VAL A 97 -4.29 9.84 7.79
N SER A 98 -4.88 8.74 7.27
CA SER A 98 -4.23 7.90 6.26
C SER A 98 -4.02 8.69 4.97
N ALA A 99 -5.01 9.45 4.50
CA ALA A 99 -4.85 10.28 3.31
C ALA A 99 -3.71 11.30 3.49
N GLY A 100 -3.64 11.90 4.69
CA GLY A 100 -2.55 12.77 5.10
C GLY A 100 -1.18 12.12 5.04
N SER A 101 -1.03 10.88 5.52
CA SER A 101 0.27 10.20 5.54
C SER A 101 0.77 9.80 4.14
N PHE A 102 -0.13 9.46 3.22
CA PHE A 102 0.25 9.27 1.80
C PHE A 102 0.58 10.60 1.12
N ARG A 103 -0.18 11.66 1.42
CA ARG A 103 0.04 13.01 0.89
C ARG A 103 1.37 13.61 1.35
N SER A 104 1.75 13.38 2.61
CA SER A 104 3.03 13.81 3.19
C SER A 104 4.22 12.93 2.80
N ARG A 105 3.97 11.83 2.08
CA ARG A 105 4.98 10.82 1.70
C ARG A 105 5.59 10.05 2.87
N GLU A 106 4.95 10.08 4.03
CA GLU A 106 5.34 9.21 5.16
C GLU A 106 4.99 7.74 4.91
N ASN A 107 3.92 7.50 4.14
CA ASN A 107 3.56 6.17 3.65
C ASN A 107 3.73 6.09 2.13
N HIS A 108 3.99 4.88 1.66
CA HIS A 108 4.14 4.55 0.26
C HIS A 108 3.23 3.41 -0.15
N LEU A 109 2.99 3.28 -1.45
CA LEU A 109 2.27 2.15 -2.03
C LEU A 109 3.14 1.56 -3.13
N TRP A 110 3.54 0.32 -2.94
CA TRP A 110 4.52 -0.35 -3.76
C TRP A 110 3.92 -1.54 -4.50
N GLN A 111 4.43 -1.74 -5.71
CA GLN A 111 4.33 -3.01 -6.45
C GLN A 111 5.74 -3.46 -6.79
N LEU A 112 6.14 -4.61 -6.27
CA LEU A 112 7.39 -5.26 -6.62
C LEU A 112 7.09 -6.43 -7.54
N VAL A 113 7.79 -6.50 -8.67
CA VAL A 113 7.82 -7.70 -9.51
C VAL A 113 9.03 -8.52 -9.11
N LEU A 114 8.79 -9.76 -8.74
CA LEU A 114 9.78 -10.69 -8.22
C LEU A 114 9.82 -11.93 -9.12
N SER A 115 11.01 -12.43 -9.44
CA SER A 115 11.19 -13.65 -10.21
C SER A 115 11.99 -14.70 -9.42
N ALA A 116 11.63 -15.97 -9.60
CA ALA A 116 12.41 -17.09 -9.07
C ALA A 116 13.64 -17.34 -9.96
N GLY A 117 14.81 -16.88 -9.52
CA GLY A 117 16.09 -17.10 -10.20
C GLY A 117 16.39 -16.15 -11.38
N GLY A 118 15.64 -15.05 -11.53
CA GLY A 118 15.84 -14.09 -12.60
C GLY A 118 15.12 -14.45 -13.91
N ILE A 119 14.87 -13.45 -14.76
CA ILE A 119 14.40 -13.65 -16.13
C ILE A 119 15.54 -13.44 -17.14
N ALA A 120 15.78 -14.45 -17.99
CA ALA A 120 16.73 -14.32 -19.09
C ALA A 120 16.30 -13.20 -20.05
N GLY A 121 17.22 -12.27 -20.36
CA GLY A 121 16.92 -11.08 -21.16
C GLY A 121 16.30 -9.92 -20.37
N GLY A 122 16.06 -10.10 -19.07
CA GLY A 122 15.52 -9.10 -18.17
C GLY A 122 14.00 -8.93 -18.26
N TYR A 123 13.42 -8.39 -17.19
CA TYR A 123 12.02 -8.01 -17.17
C TYR A 123 11.78 -6.63 -17.81
N ARG A 124 10.72 -6.51 -18.62
CA ARG A 124 10.28 -5.24 -19.22
C ARG A 124 8.84 -4.95 -18.82
N PRO A 125 8.56 -4.00 -17.92
CA PRO A 125 7.18 -3.67 -17.58
C PRO A 125 6.55 -2.84 -18.71
N SER A 126 5.23 -2.99 -18.87
CA SER A 126 4.43 -2.32 -19.90
C SER A 126 4.46 -0.79 -19.83
N ARG A 127 4.85 -0.20 -18.69
CA ARG A 127 5.04 1.25 -18.57
C ARG A 127 6.24 1.80 -19.38
N TRP A 128 7.15 0.92 -19.81
CA TRP A 128 8.28 1.28 -20.70
C TRP A 128 8.09 0.80 -22.14
N SER A 129 7.05 0.01 -22.42
CA SER A 129 6.62 -0.14 -23.81
C SER A 129 5.98 1.19 -24.18
N ALA A 130 6.65 1.96 -25.03
CA ALA A 130 6.02 3.07 -25.74
C ALA A 130 4.65 2.58 -26.18
N SER A 131 3.60 3.35 -25.85
CA SER A 131 2.27 3.13 -26.38
C SER A 131 2.43 2.86 -27.88
N ALA A 132 2.24 1.61 -28.30
CA ALA A 132 2.02 1.35 -29.70
C ALA A 132 0.66 1.97 -29.99
N GLU A 133 0.73 3.19 -30.52
CA GLU A 133 -0.31 4.04 -31.14
C GLU A 133 -1.75 3.89 -30.61
#